data_AF-A0AAV4H0G0-F1
#
_entry.id   AF-A0AAV4H0G0-F1
#
_cell.length_a   1.000
_cell.length_b   1.000
_cell.length_c   1.000
_cell.angle_alpha   90.00
_cell.angle_beta   90.00
_cell.angle_gamma   90.00
#
_symmetry.space_group_name_H-M   'P 1'
#
loop_
_entity.id
_entity.type
_entity.pdbx_description
1 polymer ?
#
loop_
_entity_poly.entity_id
_entity_poly.type
_entity_poly.pdbx_seq_one_letter_code
_entity_poly.pdbx_strand_id
1 'polypeptide(L)'
;MWFLRRMLRVPWTARKTNEEVLKETETARSLMSRRGQAKFVGHIMRREGLENLVTTGRMEGKKSRRRQREKMLDGMTSWMETKRVTDALSETWDRES
;
A
#
# COMPACT_ATOMS: atom_id res chain seq x y z
N MET A 1 4.47 9.22 -11.30
CA MET A 1 5.51 10.26 -11.46
C MET A 1 5.24 11.21 -12.61
N TRP A 2 4.95 10.72 -13.81
CA TRP A 2 4.69 11.57 -14.98
C TRP A 2 3.58 12.62 -14.76
N PHE A 3 2.44 12.19 -14.20
CA PHE A 3 1.32 13.09 -13.89
C PHE A 3 1.72 14.24 -12.95
N LEU A 4 2.38 13.94 -11.83
CA LEU A 4 2.82 14.94 -10.85
C LEU A 4 3.84 15.93 -11.44
N ARG A 5 4.82 15.44 -12.23
CA ARG A 5 5.79 16.32 -12.90
C ARG A 5 5.13 17.24 -13.92
N ARG A 6 4.07 16.77 -14.59
CA ARG A 6 3.30 17.58 -15.54
C ARG A 6 2.44 18.63 -14.83
N MET A 7 1.79 18.26 -13.73
CA MET A 7 1.00 19.15 -12.89
C MET A 7 1.85 20.27 -12.28
N LEU A 8 3.03 19.93 -11.75
CA LEU A 8 4.00 20.88 -11.20
C LEU A 8 4.83 21.61 -12.27
N ARG A 9 4.61 21.35 -13.57
CA ARG A 9 5.38 21.89 -14.69
C ARG A 9 6.91 21.78 -14.49
N VAL A 10 7.37 20.67 -13.90
CA VAL A 10 8.79 20.47 -13.60
C VAL A 10 9.56 20.31 -14.91
N PRO A 11 10.47 21.24 -15.26
CA PRO A 11 11.25 21.10 -16.46
C PRO A 11 12.20 19.90 -16.33
N TRP A 12 12.44 19.20 -17.43
CA TRP A 12 13.29 18.01 -17.44
C TRP A 12 14.75 18.33 -17.05
N THR A 13 15.17 19.59 -17.20
CA THR A 13 16.48 20.12 -16.79
C THR A 13 16.60 20.35 -15.29
N ALA A 14 15.50 20.43 -14.55
CA ALA A 14 15.51 20.76 -13.12
C ALA A 14 16.22 19.71 -12.26
N ARG A 15 16.54 18.52 -12.79
CA ARG A 15 17.19 17.40 -12.06
C ARG A 15 16.55 17.06 -10.71
N LYS A 16 15.32 17.52 -10.45
CA LYS A 16 14.56 17.25 -9.22
C LYS A 16 14.35 15.75 -9.06
N THR A 17 14.69 15.26 -7.88
CA THR A 17 14.52 13.86 -7.52
C THR A 17 13.04 13.50 -7.41
N ASN A 18 12.71 12.21 -7.53
CA ASN A 18 11.33 11.75 -7.39
C ASN A 18 10.77 11.94 -5.96
N GLU A 19 11.63 12.16 -4.97
CA GLU A 19 11.23 12.39 -3.58
C GLU A 19 10.87 13.84 -3.35
N GLU A 20 11.65 14.79 -3.88
CA GLU A 20 11.32 16.22 -3.84
C GLU A 20 9.99 16.52 -4.52
N VAL A 21 9.74 15.94 -5.69
CA VAL A 21 8.48 16.11 -6.44
C VAL A 21 7.26 15.65 -5.64
N LEU A 22 7.41 14.67 -4.76
CA LEU A 22 6.31 14.21 -3.90
C LEU A 22 6.18 15.01 -2.63
N LYS A 23 7.30 15.46 -2.06
CA LYS A 23 7.29 16.35 -0.90
C LYS A 23 6.55 17.65 -1.24
N GLU A 24 6.76 18.17 -2.46
CA GLU A 24 6.15 19.41 -2.96
C GLU A 24 4.65 19.28 -3.28
N THR A 25 4.14 18.07 -3.49
CA THR A 25 2.70 17.84 -3.75
C THR A 25 1.95 17.31 -2.53
N GLU A 26 2.63 17.09 -1.40
CA GLU A 26 2.11 16.39 -0.21
C GLU A 26 1.38 15.07 -0.52
N THR A 27 1.55 14.55 -1.74
CA THR A 27 0.84 13.36 -2.17
C THR A 27 1.58 12.19 -1.55
N ALA A 28 1.10 11.73 -0.39
CA ALA A 28 1.56 10.50 0.22
C ALA A 28 1.51 9.40 -0.85
N ARG A 29 2.69 8.95 -1.30
CA ARG A 29 2.96 8.11 -2.49
C ARG A 29 2.18 6.78 -2.54
N SER A 30 1.31 6.46 -1.57
CA SER A 30 0.72 5.12 -1.47
C SER A 30 -0.67 5.00 -0.83
N LEU A 31 -1.26 6.02 -0.20
CA LEU A 31 -2.44 5.80 0.66
C LEU A 31 -3.65 5.16 -0.05
N MET A 32 -3.91 5.54 -1.31
CA MET A 32 -4.99 4.99 -2.14
C MET A 32 -4.83 3.48 -2.41
N SER A 33 -3.64 3.06 -2.82
CA SER A 33 -3.34 1.64 -3.06
C SER A 33 -3.44 0.84 -1.76
N ARG A 34 -3.04 1.44 -0.64
CA ARG A 34 -3.03 0.77 0.67
C ARG A 34 -4.43 0.60 1.26
N ARG A 35 -5.30 1.59 1.09
CA ARG A 35 -6.72 1.47 1.47
C ARG A 35 -7.41 0.31 0.76
N GLY A 36 -7.24 0.16 -0.55
CA GLY A 36 -7.87 -0.95 -1.29
C GLY A 36 -7.41 -2.33 -0.79
N GLN A 37 -6.13 -2.44 -0.42
CA GLN A 37 -5.57 -3.65 0.16
C GLN A 37 -6.13 -3.95 1.56
N ALA A 38 -6.30 -2.94 2.41
CA ALA A 38 -6.96 -3.09 3.72
C ALA A 38 -8.43 -3.56 3.60
N LYS A 39 -9.19 -2.97 2.65
CA LYS A 39 -10.58 -3.39 2.38
C LYS A 39 -10.66 -4.85 1.89
N PHE A 40 -9.72 -5.25 1.03
CA PHE A 40 -9.64 -6.63 0.54
C PHE A 40 -9.36 -7.63 1.67
N VAL A 41 -8.46 -7.30 2.60
CA VAL A 41 -8.22 -8.13 3.78
C VAL A 41 -9.47 -8.19 4.67
N GLY A 42 -10.13 -7.06 4.92
CA GLY A 42 -11.40 -7.00 5.65
C GLY A 42 -12.50 -7.85 4.99
N HIS A 43 -12.56 -7.89 3.65
CA HIS A 43 -13.48 -8.76 2.92
C HIS A 43 -13.17 -10.25 3.12
N ILE A 44 -11.90 -10.65 3.01
CA ILE A 44 -11.48 -12.05 3.21
C ILE A 44 -11.78 -12.51 4.64
N MET A 45 -11.52 -11.66 5.64
CA MET A 45 -11.83 -11.97 7.04
C MET A 45 -13.29 -12.31 7.27
N ARG A 46 -14.22 -11.65 6.56
CA ARG A 46 -15.67 -11.88 6.72
C ARG A 46 -16.17 -13.14 6.02
N ARG A 47 -15.54 -13.55 4.92
CA ARG A 47 -16.06 -14.61 4.04
C ARG A 47 -15.35 -15.94 4.17
N GLU A 48 -14.02 -15.95 4.30
CA GLU A 48 -13.19 -17.14 4.09
C GLU A 48 -12.15 -17.38 5.19
N GLY A 49 -12.08 -16.49 6.19
CA GLY A 49 -11.14 -16.60 7.31
C GLY A 49 -9.69 -16.31 6.93
N LEU A 50 -8.82 -16.23 7.94
CA LEU A 50 -7.41 -15.83 7.77
C LEU A 50 -6.56 -16.90 7.07
N GLU A 51 -7.02 -18.16 7.09
CA GLU A 51 -6.33 -19.32 6.53
C GLU A 51 -6.09 -19.17 5.03
N ASN A 52 -7.08 -18.64 4.30
CA ASN A 52 -6.94 -18.44 2.86
C ASN A 52 -5.87 -17.39 2.54
N LEU A 53 -5.82 -16.31 3.34
CA LEU A 53 -4.84 -15.22 3.22
C LEU A 53 -3.40 -15.68 3.50
N VAL A 54 -3.22 -16.51 4.52
CA VAL A 54 -1.93 -17.07 4.94
C VAL A 54 -1.42 -18.11 3.93
N THR A 55 -2.33 -18.92 3.39
CA THR A 55 -2.00 -20.01 2.47
C THR A 55 -1.73 -19.50 1.05
N THR A 56 -2.55 -18.59 0.54
CA THR A 56 -2.35 -18.02 -0.82
C THR A 56 -1.30 -16.92 -0.84
N GLY A 57 -1.14 -16.16 0.25
CA GLY A 57 -0.05 -15.20 0.50
C GLY A 57 0.10 -14.08 -0.54
N ARG A 58 -0.84 -13.94 -1.48
CA ARG A 58 -0.67 -13.15 -2.71
C ARG A 58 -1.98 -12.45 -3.04
N MET A 59 -1.95 -11.12 -2.99
CA MET A 59 -2.96 -10.33 -3.69
C MET A 59 -2.82 -10.50 -5.19
N GLU A 60 -3.96 -10.55 -5.86
CA GLU A 60 -4.04 -10.49 -7.31
C GLU A 60 -3.58 -9.09 -7.76
N GLY A 61 -2.41 -9.01 -8.39
CA GLY A 61 -1.83 -7.74 -8.83
C GLY A 61 -0.38 -7.85 -9.32
N LYS A 62 -0.09 -7.21 -10.46
CA LYS A 62 1.26 -7.17 -11.04
C LYS A 62 2.07 -6.05 -10.37
N LYS A 63 2.91 -6.37 -9.38
CA LYS A 63 3.84 -5.40 -8.76
C LYS A 63 5.10 -5.25 -9.62
N SER A 64 5.72 -4.06 -9.62
CA SER A 64 6.86 -3.73 -10.49
C SER A 64 8.03 -4.72 -10.34
N ARG A 65 8.61 -5.16 -11.47
CA ARG A 65 9.80 -6.03 -11.49
C ARG A 65 10.93 -5.42 -10.65
N ARG A 66 11.68 -6.27 -9.92
CA ARG A 66 12.84 -6.00 -9.02
C ARG A 66 12.59 -5.81 -7.52
N ARG A 67 11.35 -5.80 -7.01
CA ARG A 67 11.12 -5.75 -5.55
C ARG A 67 11.05 -7.16 -4.97
N GLN A 68 11.72 -7.41 -3.84
CA GLN A 68 11.65 -8.70 -3.14
C GLN A 68 10.19 -9.00 -2.77
N ARG A 69 9.82 -10.28 -2.78
CA ARG A 69 8.42 -10.72 -2.65
C ARG A 69 8.00 -10.69 -1.18
N GLU A 70 7.54 -9.53 -0.73
CA GLU A 70 7.00 -9.34 0.62
C GLU A 70 5.62 -10.03 0.76
N LYS A 71 5.40 -10.74 1.86
CA LYS A 71 4.10 -11.37 2.15
C LYS A 71 3.08 -10.28 2.44
N MET A 72 1.82 -10.47 2.04
CA MET A 72 0.79 -9.43 2.17
C MET A 72 0.65 -8.91 3.61
N LEU A 73 0.55 -9.81 4.59
CA LEU A 73 0.45 -9.44 6.02
C LEU A 73 1.69 -8.70 6.54
N ASP A 74 2.86 -9.04 6.01
CA ASP A 74 4.15 -8.47 6.41
C ASP A 74 4.33 -7.06 5.82
N GLY A 75 3.89 -6.87 4.57
CA GLY A 75 3.70 -5.54 4.01
C GLY A 75 2.61 -4.77 4.78
N MET A 76 1.64 -5.48 5.36
CA MET A 76 0.52 -4.91 6.12
C MET A 76 0.87 -4.46 7.54
N THR A 77 1.92 -5.01 8.14
CA THR A 77 2.47 -4.53 9.41
C THR A 77 3.50 -3.43 9.15
N SER A 78 4.35 -3.61 8.13
CA SER A 78 5.37 -2.64 7.74
C SER A 78 4.81 -1.23 7.48
N TRP A 79 3.69 -1.15 6.76
CA TRP A 79 3.11 0.12 6.32
C TRP A 79 2.11 0.79 7.30
N MET A 80 1.61 0.07 8.30
CA MET A 80 0.70 0.50 9.37
C MET A 80 1.50 0.72 10.66
N GLU A 81 2.80 0.38 10.62
CA GLU A 81 3.74 0.51 11.73
C GLU A 81 3.31 -0.30 12.97
N THR A 82 2.59 -1.40 12.75
CA THR A 82 2.14 -2.30 13.81
C THR A 82 3.14 -3.44 14.04
N LYS A 83 3.36 -3.80 15.30
CA LYS A 83 4.27 -4.91 15.66
C LYS A 83 3.64 -6.27 15.49
N ARG A 84 2.31 -6.36 15.59
CA ARG A 84 1.56 -7.61 15.44
C ARG A 84 0.56 -7.48 14.30
N VAL A 85 0.40 -8.58 13.58
CA VAL A 85 -0.59 -8.68 12.50
C VAL A 85 -2.00 -8.55 13.04
N THR A 86 -2.26 -9.03 14.26
CA THR A 86 -3.56 -8.90 14.94
C THR A 86 -4.01 -7.46 15.07
N ASP A 87 -3.09 -6.56 15.39
CA ASP A 87 -3.37 -5.15 15.65
C ASP A 87 -3.71 -4.44 14.33
N ALA A 88 -2.99 -4.77 13.25
CA ALA A 88 -3.36 -4.30 11.91
C ALA A 88 -4.74 -4.79 11.49
N LEU A 89 -5.10 -6.03 11.83
CA LEU A 89 -6.39 -6.62 11.47
C LEU A 89 -7.56 -6.00 12.25
N SER A 90 -7.42 -5.77 13.55
CA SER A 90 -8.44 -5.07 14.35
C SER A 90 -8.69 -3.68 13.79
N GLU A 91 -7.65 -2.93 13.42
CA GLU A 91 -7.84 -1.62 12.82
C GLU A 91 -8.45 -1.66 11.40
N THR A 92 -8.33 -2.76 10.66
CA THR A 92 -9.08 -2.90 9.38
C THR A 92 -10.55 -3.18 9.60
N TRP A 93 -10.89 -3.84 10.71
CA TRP A 93 -12.26 -4.13 11.09
C TRP A 93 -12.98 -2.88 11.63
N ASP A 94 -12.28 -2.09 12.47
CA ASP A 94 -12.79 -0.85 13.05
C ASP A 94 -13.01 0.28 12.01
N ARG A 95 -12.26 0.28 10.90
CA ARG A 95 -12.37 1.31 9.84
C ARG A 95 -13.56 1.12 8.88
N GLU A 96 -14.22 -0.03 8.92
CA GLU A 96 -15.33 -0.37 8.01
C GLU A 96 -16.67 -0.54 8.72
N SER A 97 -16.73 -0.29 10.04
CA SER A 97 -17.95 -0.25 10.85
C SER A 97 -18.53 1.15 10.97
#